data_AF-A0A445L2T0-F1
#
_entry.id   AF-A0A445L2T0-F1
#
_cell.length_a   1.000
_cell.length_b   1.000
_cell.length_c   1.000
_cell.angle_alpha   90.00
_cell.angle_beta   90.00
_cell.angle_gamma   90.00
#
_symmetry.space_group_name_H-M   'P 1'
#
loop_
_entity.id
_entity.type
_entity.pdbx_description
1 polymer ?
#
loop_
_entity_poly.entity_id
_entity_poly.type
_entity_poly.pdbx_seq_one_letter_code
_entity_poly.pdbx_strand_id
1 'polypeptide(L)'
;MDLEAVKRYLEKGGETASAVDGLPPRFLEPLIMNALKVDLIETGRVVCSMKIPPRLLNAGNSLHGGAIAALVDVVGSAAIPTVGYSAPNTGVSVEINVSYLDAAYADVSRLLSLVIRCLWLVMQIIHVSGVNFIS
;
A
#
# COMPACT_ATOMS: atom_id res chain seq x y z
N MET A 1 -26.43 24.94 -8.20
CA MET A 1 -25.07 24.47 -7.87
C MET A 1 -24.12 25.55 -8.38
N ASP A 2 -23.43 26.24 -7.49
CA ASP A 2 -22.55 27.37 -7.86
C ASP A 2 -21.22 26.84 -8.41
N LEU A 3 -21.09 26.86 -9.73
CA LEU A 3 -19.91 26.35 -10.44
C LEU A 3 -18.64 27.16 -10.12
N GLU A 4 -18.80 28.44 -9.79
CA GLU A 4 -17.71 29.33 -9.40
C GLU A 4 -17.12 28.92 -8.04
N ALA A 5 -17.99 28.54 -7.09
CA ALA A 5 -17.56 28.03 -5.79
C ALA A 5 -16.82 26.68 -5.90
N VAL A 6 -17.27 25.78 -6.80
CA VAL A 6 -16.59 24.51 -7.06
C VAL A 6 -15.20 24.76 -7.68
N LYS A 7 -15.11 25.64 -8.66
CA LYS A 7 -13.84 26.02 -9.29
C LYS A 7 -12.86 26.60 -8.25
N ARG A 8 -13.32 27.54 -7.42
CA ARG A 8 -12.51 28.13 -6.34
C ARG A 8 -12.06 27.09 -5.32
N TYR A 9 -12.87 26.08 -5.02
CA TYR A 9 -12.49 25.01 -4.10
C TYR A 9 -11.38 24.11 -4.70
N LEU A 10 -11.47 23.78 -5.98
CA LEU A 10 -10.48 22.95 -6.67
C LEU A 10 -9.16 23.68 -6.93
N GLU A 11 -9.22 24.96 -7.28
CA GLU A 11 -8.05 25.79 -7.61
C GLU A 11 -7.39 26.42 -6.38
N LYS A 12 -8.02 26.33 -5.20
CA LYS A 12 -7.38 26.62 -3.92
C LYS A 12 -6.40 25.49 -3.62
N GLY A 13 -5.31 25.43 -4.38
CA GLY A 13 -4.16 24.60 -4.09
C GLY A 13 -3.79 24.86 -2.64
N GLY A 14 -4.02 23.86 -1.78
CA GLY A 14 -3.69 23.98 -0.38
C GLY A 14 -2.21 24.33 -0.25
N GLU A 15 -1.86 25.07 0.81
CA GLU A 15 -0.48 25.38 1.20
C GLU A 15 0.44 24.13 1.26
N THR A 16 -0.16 22.94 1.22
CA THR A 16 0.48 21.63 1.10
C THR A 16 1.16 21.33 -0.23
N ALA A 17 0.74 21.88 -1.38
CA ALA A 17 1.30 21.47 -2.68
C ALA A 17 2.81 21.78 -2.81
N SER A 18 3.22 22.98 -2.39
CA SER A 18 4.64 23.38 -2.36
C SER A 18 5.47 22.62 -1.31
N ALA A 19 4.84 22.14 -0.24
CA ALA A 19 5.49 21.31 0.76
C ALA A 19 5.74 19.88 0.27
N VAL A 20 4.90 19.37 -0.64
CA VAL A 20 5.05 18.01 -1.21
C VAL A 20 6.22 17.95 -2.19
N ASP A 21 6.43 18.99 -3.00
CA ASP A 21 7.57 19.07 -3.94
C ASP A 21 8.93 19.14 -3.22
N GLY A 22 8.94 19.61 -1.96
CA GLY A 22 10.14 19.66 -1.11
C GLY A 22 10.44 18.35 -0.36
N LEU A 23 9.59 17.32 -0.47
CA LEU A 23 9.81 16.06 0.21
C LEU A 23 10.96 15.28 -0.45
N PRO A 24 11.74 14.53 0.34
CA PRO A 24 12.76 13.67 -0.23
C PRO A 24 12.12 12.63 -1.17
N PRO A 25 12.83 12.21 -2.25
CA PRO A 25 12.39 11.09 -3.07
C PRO A 25 12.06 9.88 -2.19
N ARG A 26 11.03 9.13 -2.57
CA ARG A 26 10.59 7.93 -1.83
C ARG A 26 10.05 8.20 -0.43
N PHE A 27 9.58 9.42 -0.14
CA PHE A 27 9.08 9.80 1.20
C PHE A 27 8.09 8.79 1.83
N LEU A 28 7.21 8.18 1.03
CA LEU A 28 6.20 7.24 1.52
C LEU A 28 6.76 5.83 1.80
N GLU A 29 7.84 5.43 1.14
CA GLU A 29 8.37 4.07 1.23
C GLU A 29 8.87 3.73 2.65
N PRO A 30 9.65 4.57 3.35
CA PRO A 30 10.06 4.31 4.73
C PRO A 30 8.90 4.18 5.72
N LEU A 31 7.79 4.90 5.51
CA LEU A 31 6.62 4.82 6.39
C LEU A 31 6.04 3.41 6.40
N ILE A 32 6.13 2.73 5.26
CA ILE A 32 5.53 1.45 4.95
C ILE A 32 6.53 0.30 5.15
N MET A 33 7.71 0.40 4.52
CA MET A 33 8.73 -0.67 4.50
C MET A 33 9.32 -0.96 5.87
N ASN A 34 9.44 0.03 6.76
CA ASN A 34 10.06 -0.18 8.08
C ASN A 34 9.29 -1.15 9.00
N ALA A 35 8.02 -1.45 8.69
CA ALA A 35 7.21 -2.41 9.45
C ALA A 35 7.03 -3.75 8.73
N LEU A 36 7.44 -3.85 7.46
CA LEU A 36 7.28 -5.03 6.63
C LEU A 36 8.38 -6.07 6.94
N LYS A 37 7.95 -7.31 7.11
CA LYS A 37 8.79 -8.50 7.16
C LYS A 37 8.42 -9.38 5.98
N VAL A 38 9.41 -9.79 5.20
CA VAL A 38 9.19 -10.78 4.14
C VAL A 38 9.21 -12.17 4.78
N ASP A 39 8.15 -12.93 4.58
CA ASP A 39 8.01 -14.29 5.11
C ASP A 39 8.33 -15.36 4.06
N LEU A 40 8.02 -15.10 2.79
CA LEU A 40 8.26 -16.04 1.69
C LEU A 40 8.42 -15.31 0.35
N ILE A 41 9.36 -15.78 -0.48
CA ILE A 41 9.49 -15.40 -1.88
C ILE A 41 9.52 -16.66 -2.72
N GLU A 42 8.62 -16.74 -3.70
CA GLU A 42 8.55 -17.78 -4.72
C GLU A 42 8.43 -17.10 -6.10
N THR A 43 8.66 -17.84 -7.18
CA THR A 43 8.46 -17.31 -8.54
C THR A 43 7.01 -16.85 -8.71
N GLY A 44 6.81 -15.55 -8.94
CA GLY A 44 5.50 -14.93 -9.10
C GLY A 44 4.73 -14.75 -7.80
N ARG A 45 5.35 -14.91 -6.63
CA ARG A 45 4.66 -14.78 -5.34
C ARG A 45 5.56 -14.24 -4.23
N VAL A 46 5.03 -13.27 -3.50
CA VAL A 46 5.68 -12.72 -2.30
C VAL A 46 4.67 -12.74 -1.16
N VAL A 47 5.10 -13.20 0.00
CA VAL A 47 4.33 -13.14 1.25
C VAL A 47 5.09 -12.28 2.24
N CYS A 48 4.41 -11.30 2.79
CA CYS A 48 4.93 -10.42 3.82
C CYS A 48 3.97 -10.35 5.00
N SER A 49 4.49 -10.05 6.17
CA SER A 49 3.72 -9.68 7.35
C SER A 49 4.17 -8.35 7.91
N MET A 50 3.29 -7.67 8.63
CA MET A 50 3.66 -6.49 9.39
C MET A 50 2.82 -6.35 10.65
N LYS A 51 3.45 -5.79 11.69
CA LYS A 51 2.72 -5.19 12.81
C LYS A 51 2.22 -3.83 12.37
N ILE A 52 0.93 -3.56 12.57
CA ILE A 52 0.31 -2.30 12.14
C ILE A 52 0.86 -1.15 13.01
N PRO A 53 1.68 -0.24 12.47
CA PRO A 53 2.22 0.85 13.25
C PRO A 53 1.14 1.94 13.43
N PRO A 54 1.09 2.63 14.58
CA PRO A 54 0.09 3.67 14.85
C PRO A 54 0.03 4.78 13.80
N ARG A 55 1.17 5.09 13.17
CA ARG A 55 1.28 6.10 12.11
C ARG A 55 0.50 5.78 10.82
N LEU A 56 0.10 4.52 10.61
CA LEU A 56 -0.67 4.11 9.44
C LEU A 56 -2.17 3.97 9.74
N LEU A 57 -2.61 4.32 10.95
CA LEU A 57 -4.02 4.28 11.34
C LEU A 57 -4.77 5.51 10.84
N ASN A 58 -6.06 5.33 10.60
CA ASN A 58 -7.01 6.41 10.38
C ASN A 58 -7.60 6.91 11.71
N ALA A 59 -8.48 7.91 11.64
CA ALA A 59 -9.18 8.45 12.81
C ALA A 59 -10.09 7.43 13.54
N GLY A 60 -10.44 6.32 12.88
CA GLY A 60 -11.19 5.20 13.45
C GLY A 60 -10.31 4.11 14.08
N ASN A 61 -9.01 4.37 14.28
CA ASN A 61 -8.02 3.42 14.83
C ASN A 61 -7.87 2.11 14.03
N SER A 62 -8.28 2.11 12.76
CA SER A 62 -8.02 1.02 11.82
C SER A 62 -6.98 1.45 10.80
N LEU A 63 -6.35 0.48 10.12
CA LEU A 63 -5.40 0.76 9.07
C LEU A 63 -6.02 1.63 7.97
N HIS A 64 -5.34 2.70 7.60
CA HIS A 64 -5.82 3.67 6.63
C HIS A 64 -5.88 3.04 5.24
N GLY A 65 -6.98 3.24 4.50
CA GLY A 65 -7.15 2.65 3.15
C GLY A 65 -6.02 3.03 2.19
N GLY A 66 -5.59 4.30 2.19
CA GLY A 66 -4.43 4.74 1.42
C GLY A 66 -3.11 4.08 1.83
N ALA A 67 -2.93 3.71 3.11
CA ALA A 67 -1.75 2.97 3.54
C ALA A 67 -1.77 1.52 3.03
N ILE A 68 -2.96 0.90 2.98
CA ILE A 68 -3.15 -0.43 2.37
C ILE A 68 -2.85 -0.37 0.87
N ALA A 69 -3.37 0.62 0.15
CA ALA A 69 -3.11 0.79 -1.28
C ALA A 69 -1.61 0.95 -1.57
N ALA A 70 -0.90 1.76 -0.77
CA ALA A 70 0.54 1.93 -0.92
C ALA A 70 1.36 0.68 -0.53
N LEU A 71 0.93 -0.08 0.48
CA LEU A 71 1.51 -1.40 0.80
C LEU A 71 1.39 -2.37 -0.38
N VAL A 72 0.19 -2.43 -0.97
CA VAL A 72 -0.13 -3.26 -2.14
C VAL A 72 0.75 -2.87 -3.33
N ASP A 73 0.94 -1.57 -3.58
CA ASP A 73 1.81 -1.07 -4.64
C ASP A 73 3.28 -1.50 -4.48
N VAL A 74 3.84 -1.23 -3.29
CA VAL A 74 5.25 -1.49 -2.97
C VAL A 74 5.56 -2.99 -3.00
N VAL A 75 4.77 -3.81 -2.29
CA VAL A 75 5.03 -5.26 -2.21
C VAL A 75 4.65 -5.93 -3.55
N GLY A 76 3.67 -5.38 -4.26
CA GLY A 76 3.32 -5.78 -5.63
C GLY A 76 4.51 -5.68 -6.57
N SER A 77 5.14 -4.51 -6.57
CA SER A 77 6.32 -4.23 -7.39
C SER A 77 7.48 -5.20 -7.09
N ALA A 78 7.62 -5.63 -5.83
CA ALA A 78 8.63 -6.61 -5.42
C ALA A 78 8.39 -8.04 -5.97
N ALA A 79 7.18 -8.37 -6.42
CA ALA A 79 6.89 -9.66 -7.04
C ALA A 79 7.34 -9.74 -8.51
N ILE A 80 7.50 -8.61 -9.21
CA ILE A 80 7.85 -8.57 -10.64
C ILE A 80 9.24 -9.18 -10.93
N PRO A 81 10.31 -8.86 -10.15
CA PRO A 81 11.62 -9.47 -10.37
C PRO A 81 11.64 -10.99 -10.21
N THR A 82 10.73 -11.55 -9.41
CA THR A 82 10.67 -13.00 -9.13
C THR A 82 10.33 -13.85 -10.35
N VAL A 83 9.77 -13.25 -11.41
CA VAL A 83 9.40 -13.91 -12.67
C VAL A 83 10.37 -13.60 -13.82
N GLY A 84 11.56 -13.06 -13.54
CA GLY A 84 12.63 -12.87 -14.52
C GLY A 84 12.69 -11.48 -15.16
N TYR A 85 11.85 -10.53 -14.74
CA TYR A 85 11.92 -9.13 -15.15
C TYR A 85 12.77 -8.33 -14.14
N SER A 86 14.09 -8.33 -14.33
CA SER A 86 15.05 -7.55 -13.52
C SER A 86 15.49 -6.26 -14.22
N ALA A 87 16.03 -5.31 -13.43
CA ALA A 87 16.41 -3.96 -13.84
C ALA A 87 17.20 -3.87 -15.17
N PRO A 88 17.00 -2.80 -15.98
CA PRO A 88 16.44 -1.50 -15.61
C PRO A 88 14.92 -1.37 -15.80
N ASN A 89 14.25 -2.41 -16.30
CA ASN A 89 12.84 -2.39 -16.66
C ASN A 89 11.91 -2.68 -15.48
N THR A 90 12.11 -2.01 -14.34
CA THR A 90 11.14 -2.06 -13.24
C THR A 90 9.85 -1.38 -13.72
N GLY A 91 8.77 -2.14 -13.83
CA GLY A 91 7.47 -1.61 -14.24
C GLY A 91 6.92 -0.58 -13.25
N VAL A 92 5.99 0.24 -13.72
CA VAL A 92 5.20 1.15 -12.88
C VAL A 92 3.77 0.62 -12.77
N SER A 93 3.16 0.79 -11.61
CA SER A 93 1.74 0.46 -11.42
C SER A 93 0.87 1.45 -12.20
N VAL A 94 0.18 0.95 -13.22
CA VAL A 94 -0.76 1.75 -14.03
C VAL A 94 -2.16 1.73 -13.43
N GLU A 95 -2.54 0.62 -12.81
CA GLU A 95 -3.83 0.42 -12.16
C GLU A 95 -3.63 -0.40 -10.87
N ILE A 96 -4.31 0.01 -9.80
CA ILE A 96 -4.38 -0.73 -8.54
C ILE A 96 -5.83 -0.82 -8.13
N ASN A 97 -6.35 -2.04 -8.01
CA ASN A 97 -7.68 -2.32 -7.48
C ASN A 97 -7.54 -3.00 -6.12
N VAL A 98 -8.11 -2.38 -5.08
CA VAL A 98 -8.11 -2.91 -3.71
C VAL A 98 -9.55 -3.07 -3.24
N SER A 99 -9.90 -4.29 -2.84
CA SER A 99 -11.15 -4.59 -2.15
C SER A 99 -10.91 -4.73 -0.65
N TYR A 100 -11.59 -3.89 0.15
CA TYR A 100 -11.47 -3.87 1.61
C TYR A 100 -12.55 -4.79 2.21
N LEU A 101 -12.13 -5.96 2.67
CA LEU A 101 -13.05 -6.98 3.20
C LEU A 101 -13.28 -6.88 4.71
N ASP A 102 -12.29 -6.39 5.45
CA ASP A 102 -12.38 -6.21 6.90
C ASP A 102 -11.44 -5.09 7.40
N ALA A 103 -11.75 -4.54 8.56
CA ALA A 103 -10.94 -3.51 9.21
C ALA A 103 -9.78 -4.13 10.01
N ALA A 104 -8.56 -3.68 9.71
CA ALA A 104 -7.36 -4.11 10.44
C ALA A 104 -7.04 -3.13 11.57
N TYR A 105 -7.30 -3.50 12.82
CA TYR A 105 -7.00 -2.67 14.00
C TYR A 105 -5.57 -2.88 14.50
N ALA A 106 -4.98 -1.84 15.09
CA ALA A 106 -3.72 -1.95 15.82
C ALA A 106 -3.93 -2.68 17.16
N ASP A 107 -3.97 -4.01 17.12
CA ASP A 107 -3.83 -4.85 18.29
C ASP A 107 -2.43 -5.47 18.27
N VAL A 108 -1.76 -5.51 19.42
CA VAL A 108 -0.42 -6.06 19.62
C VAL A 108 -0.33 -7.53 19.16
N SER A 109 -1.47 -8.23 19.17
CA SER A 109 -1.60 -9.63 18.80
C SER A 109 -1.87 -9.88 17.31
N ARG A 110 -2.23 -8.84 16.53
CA ARG A 110 -2.64 -9.01 15.13
C ARG A 110 -1.52 -8.67 14.16
N LEU A 111 -1.12 -9.67 13.39
CA LEU A 111 -0.22 -9.53 12.25
C LEU A 111 -1.05 -9.37 10.97
N LEU A 112 -0.82 -8.28 10.24
CA LEU A 112 -1.35 -8.15 8.89
C LEU A 112 -0.51 -9.03 7.97
N SER A 113 -1.14 -9.96 7.26
CA SER A 113 -0.49 -10.80 6.26
C SER A 113 -0.87 -10.34 4.86
N LEU A 114 0.13 -10.09 4.01
CA LEU A 114 -0.01 -9.74 2.61
C LEU A 114 0.48 -10.90 1.77
N VAL A 115 -0.41 -11.44 0.92
CA VAL A 115 -0.06 -12.46 -0.07
C VAL A 115 -0.25 -11.85 -1.45
N ILE A 116 0.84 -11.71 -2.18
CA ILE A 116 0.84 -11.12 -3.51
C ILE A 116 1.22 -12.19 -4.52
N ARG A 117 0.43 -12.26 -5.60
CA ARG A 117 0.67 -13.14 -6.73
C ARG A 117 0.73 -12.31 -8.00
N CYS A 118 1.79 -12.51 -8.78
CA CYS A 118 1.90 -11.95 -10.11
C CYS A 118 1.13 -12.86 -11.08
N LEU A 119 -0.08 -12.45 -11.47
CA LEU A 119 -0.90 -13.12 -12.47
C LEU A 119 -0.77 -12.34 -13.79
N TRP A 120 0.13 -12.78 -14.67
CA TRP A 120 0.25 -12.28 -16.05
C TRP A 120 0.36 -10.76 -16.22
N LEU A 121 1.51 -10.13 -15.92
CA LEU A 121 1.85 -8.70 -16.20
C LEU A 121 0.85 -7.62 -15.74
N VAL A 122 -0.31 -8.01 -15.19
CA VAL A 122 -1.33 -7.17 -14.56
C VAL A 122 -1.26 -7.49 -13.07
N MET A 123 -0.93 -6.48 -12.27
CA MET A 123 -0.76 -6.66 -10.83
C MET A 123 -2.12 -6.74 -10.14
N GLN A 124 -2.80 -7.89 -10.26
CA GLN A 124 -4.03 -8.16 -9.52
C GLN A 124 -3.71 -8.71 -8.14
N ILE A 125 -4.03 -7.94 -7.09
CA ILE A 125 -3.89 -8.42 -5.70
C ILE A 125 -5.26 -8.81 -5.18
N ILE A 126 -5.43 -10.13 -5.08
CA ILE A 126 -6.60 -10.78 -4.50
C ILE A 126 -6.19 -11.14 -3.07
N HIS A 127 -6.79 -10.44 -2.10
CA HIS A 127 -6.88 -10.82 -0.68
C HIS A 127 -5.87 -10.19 0.30
N VAL A 128 -6.30 -9.13 0.98
CA VAL A 128 -5.79 -8.74 2.31
C VAL A 128 -6.61 -9.51 3.33
N SER A 129 -6.05 -10.56 3.92
CA SER A 129 -6.68 -11.24 5.06
C SER A 129 -6.14 -10.67 6.36
N GLY A 130 -7.04 -10.16 7.20
CA GLY A 130 -6.80 -10.14 8.64
C GLY A 130 -6.81 -11.59 9.12
N VAL A 131 -5.67 -12.29 9.05
CA VAL A 131 -5.59 -13.67 9.55
C VAL A 131 -5.59 -13.60 11.08
N ASN A 132 -6.70 -14.01 11.68
CA ASN A 132 -6.71 -14.46 13.07
C ASN A 132 -5.83 -15.72 13.14
N PHE A 133 -4.64 -15.62 13.72
CA PHE A 133 -4.03 -16.80 14.33
C PHE A 133 -4.58 -16.92 15.75
N ILE A 134 -5.38 -17.95 15.87
CA ILE A 134 -5.93 -18.57 17.08
C ILE A 134 -4.81 -18.81 18.09
N SER A 135 -5.21 -18.74 19.35
CA SER A 135 -4.48 -19.05 20.60
C SER A 135 -3.61 -20.29 20.54
#